data_AF-A0AA51MYT1-F1
#
_entry.id   AF-A0AA51MYT1-F1
#
_cell.length_a   1.000
_cell.length_b   1.000
_cell.length_c   1.000
_cell.angle_alpha   90.00
_cell.angle_beta   90.00
_cell.angle_gamma   90.00
#
_symmetry.space_group_name_H-M   'P 1'
#
loop_
_entity.id
_entity.type
_entity.pdbx_description
1 polymer ?
#
loop_
_entity_poly.entity_id
_entity_poly.type
_entity_poly.pdbx_seq_one_letter_code
_entity_poly.pdbx_strand_id
1 'polypeptide(L)'
;MAYVKEPENSVLSRLLLSASAQFGVAGLGITVVCLLRKEKFSLFGLVKQNTFKSIIGSVACFIPYLFYIFVSGQYKGYQPLGILIADDVLKSGFPTNILGMSLIALVWGFFEGFNYSVISDKLNSRYPSKNQWLDIGAITCAVVCILFHPFNTSFWGIIEVVTTLIAIYGMLIVKKKTKNAWGCVFIFCFIWNAL
;
A
#
# COMPACT_ATOMS: atom_id res chain seq x y z
N MET A 1 13.79 -10.68 11.42
CA MET A 1 13.23 -9.48 12.09
C MET A 1 14.02 -9.01 13.31
N ALA A 2 14.84 -9.83 13.98
CA ALA A 2 15.58 -9.43 15.18
C ALA A 2 16.42 -8.14 14.97
N TYR A 3 17.29 -8.10 13.97
CA TYR A 3 18.17 -6.94 13.69
C TYR A 3 17.42 -5.59 13.59
N VAL A 4 16.27 -5.55 12.92
CA VAL A 4 15.48 -4.32 12.71
C VAL A 4 14.77 -3.88 14.00
N LYS A 5 14.58 -4.78 14.97
CA LYS A 5 13.97 -4.46 16.26
C LYS A 5 14.99 -4.06 17.32
N GLU A 6 16.27 -4.41 17.15
CA GLU A 6 17.31 -4.08 18.13
C GLU A 6 17.63 -2.57 18.15
N PRO A 7 17.38 -1.87 19.27
CA PRO A 7 17.64 -0.44 19.38
C PRO A 7 19.12 -0.07 19.34
N GLU A 8 20.00 -1.02 19.68
CA GLU A 8 21.47 -0.82 19.64
C GLU A 8 22.00 -0.64 18.21
N ASN A 9 21.29 -1.18 17.22
CA ASN A 9 21.67 -1.03 15.82
C ASN A 9 21.29 0.36 15.30
N SER A 10 22.17 0.95 14.48
CA SER A 10 21.93 2.26 13.87
C SER A 10 20.58 2.31 13.14
N VAL A 11 19.77 3.33 13.46
CA VAL A 11 18.45 3.59 12.84
C VAL A 11 18.55 3.62 11.32
N LEU A 12 19.61 4.22 10.77
CA LEU A 12 19.82 4.28 9.33
C LEU A 12 20.02 2.88 8.73
N SER A 13 20.82 2.03 9.37
CA SER A 13 21.05 0.66 8.90
C SER A 13 19.76 -0.18 8.93
N ARG A 14 18.98 -0.07 10.01
CA ARG A 14 17.69 -0.74 10.19
C ARG A 14 16.69 -0.27 9.13
N LEU A 15 16.66 1.03 8.85
CA LEU A 15 15.82 1.64 7.83
C LEU A 15 16.20 1.20 6.43
N LEU A 16 17.47 1.29 6.06
CA LEU A 16 17.93 0.91 4.72
C LEU A 16 17.68 -0.57 4.43
N LEU A 17 17.92 -1.45 5.41
CA LEU A 17 17.62 -2.88 5.27
C LEU A 17 16.12 -3.12 5.06
N SER A 18 15.29 -2.51 5.90
CA SER A 18 13.82 -2.64 5.82
C SER A 18 13.28 -2.06 4.52
N ALA A 19 13.77 -0.89 4.11
CA ALA A 19 13.37 -0.21 2.90
C ALA A 19 13.79 -0.99 1.65
N SER A 20 14.98 -1.59 1.66
CA SER A 20 15.45 -2.43 0.55
C SER A 20 14.59 -3.68 0.39
N ALA A 21 14.24 -4.33 1.50
CA ALA A 21 13.35 -5.49 1.47
C ALA A 21 11.94 -5.11 0.99
N GLN A 22 11.35 -4.04 1.55
CA GLN A 22 10.03 -3.57 1.16
C GLN A 22 10.02 -3.12 -0.30
N PHE A 23 11.01 -2.35 -0.74
CA PHE A 23 11.12 -1.97 -2.14
C PHE A 23 11.33 -3.19 -3.05
N GLY A 24 12.09 -4.21 -2.62
CA GLY A 24 12.25 -5.45 -3.35
C GLY A 24 10.91 -6.16 -3.63
N VAL A 25 10.05 -6.28 -2.61
CA VAL A 25 8.73 -6.91 -2.73
C VAL A 25 7.73 -6.04 -3.48
N ALA A 26 7.68 -4.75 -3.15
CA ALA A 26 6.59 -3.87 -3.52
C ALA A 26 6.92 -2.89 -4.65
N GLY A 27 8.19 -2.63 -4.99
CA GLY A 27 8.56 -1.54 -5.92
C GLY A 27 9.50 -1.95 -7.05
N LEU A 28 10.42 -2.88 -6.81
CA LEU A 28 11.49 -3.23 -7.74
C LEU A 28 10.92 -3.84 -9.03
N GLY A 29 10.00 -4.81 -8.91
CA GLY A 29 9.40 -5.49 -10.06
C GLY A 29 8.69 -4.52 -11.00
N ILE A 30 7.83 -3.64 -10.48
CA ILE A 30 7.12 -2.65 -11.30
C ILE A 30 8.08 -1.64 -11.93
N THR A 31 9.15 -1.25 -11.22
CA THR A 31 10.14 -0.28 -11.69
C THR A 31 10.94 -0.87 -12.85
N VAL A 32 11.48 -2.09 -12.69
CA VAL A 32 12.22 -2.80 -13.73
C VAL A 32 11.36 -3.01 -14.97
N VAL A 33 10.12 -3.48 -14.81
CA VAL A 33 9.20 -3.68 -15.95
C VAL A 33 8.92 -2.37 -16.69
N CYS A 34 8.67 -1.27 -15.97
CA CYS A 34 8.43 0.03 -16.59
C CYS A 34 9.67 0.56 -17.31
N LEU A 35 10.87 0.42 -16.73
CA LEU A 35 12.12 0.83 -17.35
C LEU A 35 12.40 0.03 -18.64
N LEU A 36 12.30 -1.30 -18.59
CA LEU A 36 12.54 -2.18 -19.74
C LEU A 36 11.54 -1.91 -20.89
N ARG A 37 10.29 -1.58 -20.55
CA ARG A 37 9.24 -1.27 -21.53
C ARG A 37 9.17 0.21 -21.93
N LYS A 38 10.00 1.06 -21.34
CA LYS A 38 9.98 2.53 -21.53
C LYS A 38 8.61 3.14 -21.22
N GLU A 39 7.91 2.57 -20.25
CA GLU A 39 6.58 3.01 -19.81
C GLU A 39 6.71 4.02 -18.67
N LYS A 40 6.03 5.16 -18.81
CA LYS A 40 5.99 6.19 -17.76
C LYS A 40 4.98 5.80 -16.69
N PHE A 41 5.27 6.08 -15.42
CA PHE A 41 4.31 5.85 -14.33
C PHE A 41 2.98 6.60 -14.51
N SER A 42 2.97 7.72 -15.23
CA SER A 42 1.73 8.43 -15.59
C SER A 42 0.75 7.57 -16.41
N LEU A 43 1.23 6.55 -17.15
CA LEU A 43 0.39 5.61 -17.88
C LEU A 43 -0.49 4.78 -16.95
N PHE A 44 -0.04 4.58 -15.70
CA PHE A 44 -0.76 3.81 -14.68
C PHE A 44 -1.54 4.71 -13.71
N GLY A 45 -1.84 5.95 -14.11
CA GLY A 45 -2.76 6.82 -13.37
C GLY A 45 -2.12 7.83 -12.42
N LEU A 46 -0.80 8.05 -12.45
CA LEU A 46 -0.19 9.21 -11.78
C LEU A 46 -0.45 10.49 -12.58
N VAL A 47 -1.70 10.94 -12.56
CA VAL A 47 -2.20 12.12 -13.28
C VAL A 47 -2.91 13.06 -12.31
N LYS A 48 -3.11 14.32 -12.70
CA LYS A 48 -3.78 15.31 -11.83
C LYS A 48 -5.30 15.20 -11.88
N GLN A 49 -5.85 14.79 -13.03
CA GLN A 49 -7.29 14.71 -13.26
C GLN A 49 -7.93 13.66 -12.34
N ASN A 50 -9.08 13.98 -11.75
CA ASN A 50 -9.83 13.10 -10.83
C ASN A 50 -9.09 12.69 -9.55
N THR A 51 -7.98 13.33 -9.17
CA THR A 51 -7.20 12.99 -7.95
C THR A 51 -8.10 12.97 -6.72
N PHE A 52 -8.89 14.02 -6.50
CA PHE A 52 -9.80 14.12 -5.36
C PHE A 52 -10.86 13.00 -5.35
N LYS A 53 -11.44 12.69 -6.51
CA LYS A 53 -12.42 11.59 -6.65
C LYS A 53 -11.78 10.22 -6.36
N SER A 54 -10.54 10.02 -6.81
CA SER A 54 -9.79 8.79 -6.55
C SER A 54 -9.49 8.61 -5.07
N ILE A 55 -9.06 9.69 -4.39
CA ILE A 55 -8.81 9.67 -2.94
C ILE A 55 -10.09 9.36 -2.17
N ILE A 56 -11.16 10.13 -2.36
CA ILE A 56 -12.43 9.92 -1.64
C ILE A 56 -12.99 8.52 -1.90
N GLY A 57 -13.01 8.09 -3.15
CA GLY A 57 -13.52 6.76 -3.50
C GLY A 57 -12.70 5.65 -2.84
N SER A 58 -11.37 5.80 -2.81
CA SER A 58 -10.49 4.81 -2.17
C SER A 58 -10.70 4.78 -0.66
N VAL A 59 -10.81 5.94 -0.01
CA VAL A 59 -11.11 6.04 1.42
C VAL A 59 -12.46 5.40 1.75
N ALA A 60 -13.47 5.60 0.91
CA ALA A 60 -14.79 4.99 1.10
C ALA A 60 -14.72 3.45 1.06
N CYS A 61 -13.89 2.86 0.20
CA CYS A 61 -13.68 1.41 0.15
C CYS A 61 -13.03 0.84 1.42
N PHE A 62 -12.34 1.67 2.19
CA PHE A 62 -11.70 1.29 3.44
C PHE A 62 -12.62 1.37 4.66
N ILE A 63 -13.81 1.96 4.55
CA ILE A 63 -14.75 2.09 5.67
C ILE A 63 -15.06 0.74 6.36
N PRO A 64 -15.32 -0.38 5.65
CA PRO A 64 -15.55 -1.67 6.31
C PRO A 64 -14.33 -2.16 7.11
N TYR A 65 -13.12 -1.95 6.59
CA TYR A 65 -11.88 -2.32 7.25
C TYR A 65 -11.61 -1.45 8.50
N LEU A 66 -11.85 -0.15 8.39
CA LEU A 66 -11.80 0.76 9.54
C LEU A 66 -12.77 0.32 10.64
N PHE A 67 -14.03 0.03 10.28
CA PHE A 67 -15.03 -0.44 11.24
C PHE A 67 -14.60 -1.74 11.91
N TYR A 68 -14.04 -2.68 11.15
CA TYR A 68 -13.44 -3.90 11.70
C TYR A 68 -12.37 -3.59 12.76
N ILE A 69 -11.39 -2.73 12.46
CA ILE A 69 -10.30 -2.39 13.38
C ILE A 69 -10.85 -1.82 14.71
N PHE A 70 -11.84 -0.92 14.64
CA PHE A 70 -12.43 -0.33 15.83
C PHE A 70 -13.27 -1.32 16.64
N VAL A 71 -14.14 -2.10 15.98
CA VAL A 71 -15.06 -3.01 16.68
C VAL A 71 -14.35 -4.24 17.22
N SER A 72 -13.29 -4.72 16.57
CA SER A 72 -12.47 -5.83 17.06
C SER A 72 -11.56 -5.45 18.24
N GLY A 73 -11.44 -4.15 18.55
CA GLY A 73 -10.54 -3.63 19.59
C GLY A 73 -9.05 -3.64 19.20
N GLN A 74 -8.73 -3.79 17.91
CA GLN A 74 -7.36 -3.83 17.41
C GLN A 74 -6.72 -2.46 17.21
N TYR A 75 -7.51 -1.39 17.25
CA TYR A 75 -7.01 -0.02 17.10
C TYR A 75 -5.98 0.33 18.20
N LYS A 76 -4.75 0.68 17.80
CA LYS A 76 -3.66 1.04 18.73
C LYS A 76 -3.28 2.52 18.69
N GLY A 77 -3.88 3.30 17.81
CA GLY A 77 -3.53 4.70 17.57
C GLY A 77 -3.49 4.99 16.08
N TYR A 78 -3.21 6.25 15.74
CA TYR A 78 -3.09 6.71 14.37
C TYR A 78 -1.74 7.38 14.16
N GLN A 79 -0.92 6.81 13.28
CA GLN A 79 0.39 7.34 12.93
C GLN A 79 0.67 7.15 11.43
N PRO A 80 0.42 8.16 10.58
CA PRO A 80 0.74 8.09 9.16
C PRO A 80 2.19 7.67 8.93
N LEU A 81 2.41 6.79 7.94
CA LEU A 81 3.72 6.20 7.66
C LEU A 81 4.32 5.47 8.89
N GLY A 82 3.46 4.92 9.74
CA GLY A 82 3.76 4.23 10.99
C GLY A 82 4.30 2.82 10.79
N ILE A 83 5.49 2.73 10.19
CA ILE A 83 6.22 1.47 10.13
C ILE A 83 6.92 1.18 11.46
N LEU A 84 7.39 -0.07 11.65
CA LEU A 84 8.03 -0.55 12.88
C LEU A 84 9.12 0.36 13.47
N ILE A 85 9.82 1.12 12.64
CA ILE A 85 10.96 1.97 13.02
C ILE A 85 10.68 3.47 12.84
N ALA A 86 9.43 3.86 12.52
CA ALA A 86 9.09 5.25 12.21
C ALA A 86 9.37 6.19 13.40
N ASP A 87 9.08 5.76 14.63
CA ASP A 87 9.37 6.54 15.84
C ASP A 87 10.87 6.77 16.05
N ASP A 88 11.69 5.75 15.84
CA ASP A 88 13.14 5.85 15.95
C ASP A 88 13.70 6.81 14.89
N VAL A 89 13.14 6.76 13.68
CA VAL A 89 13.49 7.69 12.58
C VAL A 89 13.10 9.12 12.96
N LEU A 90 11.88 9.36 13.46
CA LEU A 90 11.44 10.69 13.88
C LEU A 90 12.32 11.27 14.99
N LYS A 91 12.77 10.43 15.93
CA LYS A 91 13.64 10.81 17.06
C LYS A 91 15.12 10.95 16.69
N SER A 92 15.54 10.53 15.48
CA SER A 92 16.96 10.51 15.06
C SER A 92 17.61 11.88 14.80
N GLY A 93 16.84 12.98 14.94
CA GLY A 93 17.33 14.34 14.73
C GLY A 93 17.52 14.72 13.26
N PHE A 94 17.75 16.01 13.00
CA PHE A 94 18.00 16.53 11.66
C PHE A 94 19.45 16.25 11.21
N PRO A 95 19.70 15.85 9.95
CA PRO A 95 18.74 15.70 8.84
C PRO A 95 18.14 14.29 8.71
N THR A 96 18.56 13.34 9.54
CA THR A 96 18.22 11.91 9.42
C THR A 96 16.72 11.67 9.47
N ASN A 97 15.98 12.38 10.33
CA ASN A 97 14.54 12.25 10.45
C ASN A 97 13.79 12.60 9.15
N ILE A 98 14.13 13.70 8.48
CA ILE A 98 13.47 14.13 7.25
C ILE A 98 13.81 13.17 6.10
N LEU A 99 15.09 12.82 5.94
CA LEU A 99 15.51 11.89 4.89
C LEU A 99 14.91 10.51 5.10
N GLY A 100 14.88 10.03 6.35
CA GLY A 100 14.31 8.75 6.71
C GLY A 100 12.80 8.71 6.48
N MET A 101 12.05 9.71 6.95
CA MET A 101 10.60 9.78 6.70
C MET A 101 10.28 9.93 5.21
N SER A 102 11.12 10.64 4.45
CA SER A 102 10.98 10.74 2.98
C SER A 102 11.16 9.38 2.31
N LEU A 103 12.15 8.58 2.76
CA LEU A 103 12.35 7.22 2.29
C LEU A 103 11.17 6.32 2.66
N ILE A 104 10.62 6.46 3.87
CA ILE A 104 9.43 5.70 4.30
C ILE A 104 8.23 6.04 3.41
N ALA A 105 7.97 7.34 3.20
CA ALA A 105 6.90 7.82 2.32
C ALA A 105 7.06 7.30 0.90
N LEU A 106 8.29 7.25 0.38
CA LEU A 106 8.56 6.73 -0.96
C LEU A 106 8.32 5.22 -1.06
N VAL A 107 8.81 4.44 -0.11
CA VAL A 107 8.79 2.97 -0.21
C VAL A 107 7.46 2.37 0.23
N TRP A 108 6.99 2.68 1.44
CA TRP A 108 5.74 2.15 1.99
C TRP A 108 4.51 2.96 1.57
N GLY A 109 4.64 4.28 1.44
CA GLY A 109 3.53 5.11 0.97
C GLY A 109 3.30 4.98 -0.53
N PHE A 110 4.33 5.36 -1.31
CA PHE A 110 4.22 5.45 -2.75
C PHE A 110 4.36 4.11 -3.47
N PHE A 111 5.49 3.40 -3.34
CA PHE A 111 5.70 2.17 -4.12
C PHE A 111 4.71 1.07 -3.76
N GLU A 112 4.43 0.87 -2.47
CA GLU A 112 3.44 -0.12 -2.04
C GLU A 112 2.03 0.18 -2.58
N GLY A 113 1.52 1.41 -2.43
CA GLY A 113 0.22 1.76 -2.97
C GLY A 113 0.17 1.76 -4.51
N PHE A 114 1.23 2.27 -5.15
CA PHE A 114 1.29 2.39 -6.60
C PHE A 114 1.49 1.06 -7.31
N ASN A 115 2.14 0.07 -6.68
CA ASN A 115 2.35 -1.24 -7.29
C ASN A 115 1.05 -1.93 -7.70
N TYR A 116 0.01 -1.80 -6.88
CA TYR A 116 -1.28 -2.42 -7.10
C TYR A 116 -1.90 -1.85 -8.37
N SER A 117 -1.71 -0.55 -8.61
CA SER A 117 -2.17 0.12 -9.82
C SER A 117 -1.48 -0.42 -11.08
N VAL A 118 -0.15 -0.56 -11.04
CA VAL A 118 0.65 -1.04 -12.18
C VAL A 118 0.34 -2.51 -12.47
N ILE A 119 0.37 -3.36 -11.46
CA ILE A 119 0.10 -4.81 -11.58
C ILE A 119 -1.32 -5.03 -12.09
N SER A 120 -2.31 -4.33 -11.52
CA SER A 120 -3.70 -4.44 -11.95
C SER A 120 -3.87 -4.08 -13.42
N ASP A 121 -3.30 -2.97 -13.88
CA ASP A 121 -3.38 -2.58 -15.31
C ASP A 121 -2.70 -3.59 -16.22
N LYS A 122 -1.55 -4.14 -15.82
CA LYS A 122 -0.84 -5.15 -16.60
C LYS A 122 -1.65 -6.44 -16.74
N LEU A 123 -2.20 -6.92 -15.63
CA LEU A 123 -3.04 -8.12 -15.64
C LEU A 123 -4.33 -7.89 -16.42
N ASN A 124 -5.01 -6.76 -16.23
CA ASN A 124 -6.23 -6.44 -16.98
C ASN A 124 -6.00 -6.24 -18.47
N SER A 125 -4.81 -5.74 -18.86
CA SER A 125 -4.43 -5.64 -20.27
C SER A 125 -4.18 -7.02 -20.89
N ARG A 126 -3.66 -7.98 -20.10
CA ARG A 126 -3.37 -9.35 -20.57
C ARG A 126 -4.60 -10.25 -20.56
N TYR A 127 -5.45 -10.10 -19.54
CA TYR A 127 -6.64 -10.91 -19.27
C TYR A 127 -7.86 -9.99 -19.12
N PRO A 128 -8.33 -9.38 -20.22
CA PRO A 128 -9.46 -8.48 -20.17
C PRO A 128 -10.75 -9.23 -19.82
N SER A 129 -11.53 -8.66 -18.91
CA SER A 129 -12.86 -9.16 -18.55
C SER A 129 -13.94 -8.24 -19.09
N LYS A 130 -15.01 -8.83 -19.63
CA LYS A 130 -16.21 -8.09 -20.06
C LYS A 130 -17.10 -7.68 -18.88
N ASN A 131 -17.00 -8.38 -17.75
CA ASN A 131 -17.77 -8.05 -16.56
C ASN A 131 -16.98 -7.07 -15.69
N GLN A 132 -17.56 -5.90 -15.45
CA GLN A 132 -16.97 -4.85 -14.61
C GLN A 132 -16.69 -5.29 -13.16
N TRP A 133 -17.37 -6.34 -12.68
CA TRP A 133 -17.20 -6.92 -11.34
C TRP A 133 -16.17 -8.04 -11.28
N LEU A 134 -15.67 -8.52 -12.44
CA LEU A 134 -14.64 -9.55 -12.52
C LEU A 134 -13.34 -8.91 -13.04
N ASP A 135 -12.85 -7.91 -12.31
CA ASP A 135 -11.59 -7.25 -12.63
C ASP A 135 -10.41 -8.12 -12.16
N ILE A 136 -9.78 -8.83 -13.10
CA ILE A 136 -8.73 -9.83 -12.81
C ILE A 136 -7.53 -9.19 -12.11
N GLY A 137 -7.14 -7.98 -12.52
CA GLY A 137 -6.08 -7.23 -11.89
C GLY A 137 -6.39 -6.92 -10.42
N ALA A 138 -7.57 -6.36 -10.15
CA ALA A 138 -8.00 -6.02 -8.79
C ALA A 138 -8.16 -7.26 -7.89
N ILE A 139 -8.77 -8.34 -8.41
CA ILE A 139 -8.93 -9.61 -7.68
C ILE A 139 -7.56 -10.19 -7.32
N THR A 140 -6.65 -10.29 -8.30
CA THR A 140 -5.31 -10.85 -8.07
C THR A 140 -4.55 -10.05 -7.03
N CYS A 141 -4.57 -8.72 -7.14
CA CYS A 141 -3.97 -7.82 -6.17
C CYS A 141 -4.52 -8.01 -4.75
N ALA A 142 -5.85 -8.10 -4.60
CA ALA A 142 -6.48 -8.30 -3.30
C ALA A 142 -6.13 -9.66 -2.68
N VAL A 143 -6.12 -10.72 -3.48
CA VAL A 143 -5.73 -12.07 -3.02
C VAL A 143 -4.25 -12.10 -2.61
N VAL A 144 -3.36 -11.57 -3.45
CA VAL A 144 -1.92 -11.53 -3.15
C VAL A 144 -1.63 -10.69 -1.91
N CYS A 145 -2.33 -9.56 -1.71
CA CYS A 145 -2.22 -8.75 -0.50
C CYS A 145 -2.42 -9.62 0.75
N ILE A 146 -3.50 -10.40 0.80
CA ILE A 146 -3.82 -11.25 1.95
C ILE A 146 -2.78 -12.34 2.19
N LEU A 147 -2.21 -12.91 1.13
CA LEU A 147 -1.16 -13.92 1.25
C LEU A 147 0.12 -13.39 1.91
N PHE A 148 0.34 -12.07 1.89
CA PHE A 148 1.45 -11.43 2.59
C PHE A 148 1.14 -11.05 4.05
N HIS A 149 -0.12 -11.15 4.49
CA HIS A 149 -0.54 -10.80 5.84
C HIS A 149 -0.74 -12.05 6.71
N PRO A 150 -0.45 -11.99 8.02
CA PRO A 150 -0.73 -13.11 8.92
C PRO A 150 -2.21 -13.51 8.86
N PHE A 151 -2.47 -14.77 8.50
CA PHE A 151 -3.83 -15.29 8.42
C PHE A 151 -4.27 -15.89 9.76
N ASN A 152 -5.46 -15.52 10.23
CA ASN A 152 -6.06 -16.03 11.45
C ASN A 152 -7.49 -16.54 11.15
N THR A 153 -7.80 -17.78 11.54
CA THR A 153 -9.10 -18.43 11.28
C THR A 153 -10.18 -18.13 12.32
N SER A 154 -9.88 -17.32 13.34
CA SER A 154 -10.89 -16.81 14.28
C SER A 154 -11.94 -15.97 13.56
N PHE A 155 -13.09 -15.74 14.22
CA PHE A 155 -14.14 -14.87 13.69
C PHE A 155 -13.58 -13.52 13.22
N TRP A 156 -12.82 -12.83 14.08
CA TRP A 156 -12.22 -11.55 13.74
C TRP A 156 -11.19 -11.65 12.61
N GLY A 157 -10.37 -12.70 12.59
CA GLY A 157 -9.42 -12.93 11.49
C GLY A 157 -10.10 -13.15 10.13
N ILE A 158 -11.25 -13.84 10.09
CA ILE A 158 -12.04 -13.99 8.86
C ILE A 158 -12.63 -12.63 8.43
N ILE A 159 -13.15 -11.84 9.37
CA ILE A 159 -13.67 -10.49 9.08
C ILE A 159 -12.56 -9.57 8.55
N GLU A 160 -11.34 -9.65 9.10
CA GLU A 160 -10.17 -8.92 8.59
C GLU A 160 -9.88 -9.23 7.12
N VAL A 161 -9.87 -10.52 6.78
CA VAL A 161 -9.61 -10.99 5.41
C VAL A 161 -10.67 -10.47 4.46
N VAL A 162 -11.96 -10.57 4.83
CA VAL A 162 -13.08 -10.09 4.00
C VAL A 162 -13.02 -8.58 3.81
N THR A 163 -12.80 -7.82 4.88
CA THR A 163 -12.74 -6.36 4.80
C THR A 163 -11.50 -5.87 4.05
N THR A 164 -10.37 -6.56 4.17
CA THR A 164 -9.15 -6.32 3.38
C THR A 164 -9.38 -6.58 1.89
N LEU A 165 -10.05 -7.70 1.53
CA LEU A 165 -10.44 -7.97 0.14
C LEU A 165 -11.24 -6.82 -0.43
N ILE A 166 -12.29 -6.39 0.28
CA ILE A 166 -13.16 -5.29 -0.15
C ILE A 166 -12.37 -3.99 -0.31
N ALA A 167 -11.47 -3.69 0.63
CA ALA A 167 -10.68 -2.47 0.63
C ALA A 167 -9.72 -2.40 -0.58
N ILE A 168 -8.90 -3.43 -0.79
CA ILE A 168 -7.91 -3.46 -1.89
C ILE A 168 -8.60 -3.57 -3.25
N TYR A 169 -9.60 -4.45 -3.38
CA TYR A 169 -10.37 -4.57 -4.62
C TYR A 169 -11.08 -3.26 -4.96
N GLY A 170 -11.81 -2.70 -4.00
CA GLY A 170 -12.59 -1.48 -4.17
C GLY A 170 -11.71 -0.28 -4.57
N MET A 171 -10.58 -0.10 -3.90
CA MET A 171 -9.58 0.93 -4.24
C MET A 171 -9.13 0.82 -5.70
N LEU A 172 -8.88 -0.38 -6.21
CA LEU A 172 -8.47 -0.59 -7.60
C LEU A 172 -9.60 -0.40 -8.61
N ILE A 173 -10.83 -0.75 -8.26
CA ILE A 173 -12.01 -0.39 -9.07
C ILE A 173 -12.18 1.13 -9.14
N VAL A 174 -11.99 1.85 -8.04
CA VAL A 174 -12.00 3.32 -8.01
C VAL A 174 -10.90 3.87 -8.91
N LYS A 175 -9.68 3.35 -8.82
CA LYS A 175 -8.57 3.74 -9.69
C LYS A 175 -8.91 3.52 -11.16
N LYS A 176 -9.53 2.40 -11.52
CA LYS A 176 -9.95 2.12 -12.90
C LYS A 176 -11.02 3.09 -13.40
N LYS A 177 -12.03 3.38 -12.58
CA LYS A 177 -13.12 4.31 -12.92
C LYS A 177 -12.64 5.76 -13.05
N THR A 178 -11.73 6.17 -12.17
CA THR A 178 -11.20 7.55 -12.14
C THR A 178 -9.99 7.75 -13.05
N LYS A 179 -9.37 6.66 -13.51
CA LYS A 179 -8.08 6.60 -14.22
C LYS A 179 -6.95 7.27 -13.43
N ASN A 180 -7.01 7.19 -12.10
CA ASN A 180 -6.10 7.91 -11.22
C ASN A 180 -5.68 7.04 -10.02
N ALA A 181 -4.36 6.89 -9.82
CA ALA A 181 -3.73 6.02 -8.82
C ALA A 181 -3.31 6.74 -7.53
N TRP A 182 -3.49 8.05 -7.43
CA TRP A 182 -3.16 8.78 -6.19
C TRP A 182 -4.03 8.36 -5.01
N GLY A 183 -5.26 7.88 -5.25
CA GLY A 183 -6.05 7.24 -4.20
C GLY A 183 -5.34 6.03 -3.59
N CYS A 184 -4.70 5.19 -4.40
CA CYS A 184 -3.91 4.06 -3.91
C CYS A 184 -2.73 4.51 -3.05
N VAL A 185 -1.94 5.46 -3.53
CA VAL A 185 -0.81 6.02 -2.76
C VAL A 185 -1.29 6.67 -1.45
N PHE A 186 -2.39 7.41 -1.50
CA PHE A 186 -2.95 8.09 -0.33
C PHE A 186 -3.33 7.09 0.78
N ILE A 187 -4.02 6.01 0.41
CA ILE A 187 -4.39 4.94 1.35
C ILE A 187 -3.16 4.40 2.07
N PHE A 188 -2.07 4.13 1.34
CA PHE A 188 -0.86 3.56 1.95
C PHE A 188 -0.06 4.57 2.77
N CYS A 189 -0.17 5.87 2.48
CA CYS A 189 0.42 6.89 3.34
C CYS A 189 -0.35 7.11 4.64
N PHE A 190 -1.68 7.11 4.58
CA PHE A 190 -2.53 7.69 5.63
C PHE A 190 -3.57 6.74 6.25
N ILE A 191 -3.75 5.53 5.73
CA ILE A 191 -4.71 4.58 6.29
C ILE A 191 -4.05 3.23 6.55
N TRP A 192 -3.54 2.57 5.51
CA TRP A 192 -3.00 1.22 5.62
C TRP A 192 -1.82 1.13 6.60
N ASN A 193 -0.80 1.97 6.39
CA ASN A 193 0.38 2.00 7.26
C ASN A 193 0.18 2.87 8.51
N ALA A 194 -1.04 3.33 8.77
CA ALA A 194 -1.31 4.31 9.83
C ALA A 194 -2.04 3.74 11.05
N LEU A 195 -2.59 2.53 10.94
CA LEU A 195 -3.53 1.92 11.88
C LEU A 195 -3.01 0.62 12.48
#